data_AF-A0A5S9M8U3-F1
#
_entry.id   AF-A0A5S9M8U3-F1
#
_cell.length_a   1.000
_cell.length_b   1.000
_cell.length_c   1.000
_cell.angle_alpha   90.00
_cell.angle_beta   90.00
_cell.angle_gamma   90.00
#
_symmetry.space_group_name_H-M   'P 1'
#
loop_
_entity.id
_entity.type
_entity.pdbx_description
1 polymer ?
#
loop_
_entity_poly.entity_id
_entity_poly.type
_entity_poly.pdbx_seq_one_letter_code
_entity_poly.pdbx_strand_id
1 'polypeptide(L)'
;MFFYVMKYSHIRFMFPMFDHTFSQLLVGVKDASLSMFGFGTLLVYYPFIKQAQTSQKFAHMGVLFTTCLNLLTFLVSIAYYSSAQLKLTKWPTLTLTSIVKLPFIQRFEFIEVSLWLILIIPNIAIPLWAASRMAKQVLHTSQRVTFIGLSILILIMFSFLPVQLLLKPLINGWNLADSF
;
A
#
# COMPACT_ATOMS: atom_id res chain seq x y z
N MET A 1 -3.23 18.48 -3.34
CA MET A 1 -4.21 17.46 -3.77
C MET A 1 -5.42 17.41 -2.86
N PHE A 2 -5.28 17.02 -1.58
CA PHE A 2 -6.39 16.87 -0.63
C PHE A 2 -7.36 18.08 -0.55
N PHE A 3 -6.86 19.32 -0.54
CA PHE A 3 -7.69 20.53 -0.55
C PHE A 3 -8.59 20.69 -1.80
N TYR A 4 -8.16 20.21 -2.97
CA TYR A 4 -8.94 20.28 -4.20
C TYR A 4 -10.10 19.26 -4.19
N VAL A 5 -9.85 18.09 -3.60
CA VAL A 5 -10.80 16.98 -3.48
C VAL A 5 -11.93 17.31 -2.51
N MET A 6 -11.63 17.98 -1.40
CA MET A 6 -12.64 18.37 -0.39
C MET A 6 -13.73 19.28 -0.97
N LYS A 7 -13.45 20.06 -2.02
CA LYS A 7 -14.43 20.94 -2.67
C LYS A 7 -15.55 20.18 -3.41
N TYR A 8 -15.29 18.93 -3.79
CA TYR A 8 -16.24 18.03 -4.47
C TYR A 8 -16.81 16.96 -3.53
N SER A 9 -16.43 16.98 -2.25
CA SER A 9 -16.86 15.96 -1.29
C SER A 9 -18.28 16.23 -0.80
N HIS A 10 -19.11 15.19 -0.77
CA HIS A 10 -20.45 15.26 -0.20
C HIS A 10 -20.43 14.58 1.18
N ILE A 11 -20.51 15.38 2.24
CA ILE A 11 -20.52 14.94 3.66
C ILE A 11 -21.61 13.87 3.92
N ARG A 12 -22.65 13.80 3.08
CA ARG A 12 -23.71 12.79 3.13
C ARG A 12 -23.21 11.34 2.99
N PHE A 13 -22.07 11.08 2.35
CA PHE A 13 -21.52 9.73 2.23
C PHE A 13 -20.84 9.22 3.51
N MET A 14 -20.58 10.10 4.49
CA MET A 14 -20.00 9.72 5.78
C MET A 14 -21.02 9.15 6.77
N PHE A 15 -22.32 9.21 6.46
CA PHE A 15 -23.38 8.89 7.42
C PHE A 15 -23.68 7.40 7.70
N PRO A 16 -23.31 6.38 6.90
CA PRO A 16 -23.53 4.99 7.31
C PRO A 16 -22.36 4.54 8.20
N MET A 17 -22.22 5.13 9.39
CA MET A 17 -21.14 4.78 10.32
C MET A 17 -21.40 3.46 11.09
N PHE A 18 -22.66 2.98 11.11
CA PHE A 18 -23.10 1.89 11.99
C PHE A 18 -23.81 0.73 11.29
N ASP A 19 -23.90 0.71 9.95
CA ASP A 19 -24.59 -0.35 9.21
C ASP A 19 -23.76 -1.64 9.05
N HIS A 20 -22.55 -1.68 9.62
CA HIS A 20 -21.61 -2.78 9.47
C HIS A 20 -21.63 -3.74 10.66
N THR A 21 -21.77 -5.03 10.39
CA THR A 21 -21.62 -6.08 11.42
C THR A 21 -20.18 -6.12 11.94
N PHE A 22 -19.99 -6.47 13.22
CA PHE A 22 -18.66 -6.63 13.85
C PHE A 22 -17.70 -7.52 13.03
N SER A 23 -18.23 -8.57 12.38
CA SER A 23 -17.43 -9.44 11.49
C SER A 23 -16.88 -8.71 10.26
N GLN A 24 -17.63 -7.76 9.69
CA GLN A 24 -17.16 -6.98 8.54
C GLN A 24 -16.06 -5.99 8.96
N LEU A 25 -16.18 -5.46 10.18
CA LEU A 25 -15.17 -4.58 10.76
C LEU A 25 -13.86 -5.33 11.00
N LEU A 26 -13.91 -6.58 11.49
CA LEU A 26 -12.73 -7.43 11.65
C LEU A 26 -12.04 -7.75 10.31
N VAL A 27 -12.81 -8.01 9.25
CA VAL A 27 -12.24 -8.20 7.91
C VAL A 27 -11.55 -6.92 7.43
N GLY A 28 -12.18 -5.76 7.62
CA GLY A 28 -11.56 -4.47 7.30
C GLY A 28 -10.27 -4.19 8.06
N VAL A 29 -10.22 -4.53 9.37
CA VAL A 29 -9.01 -4.42 10.19
C VAL A 29 -7.91 -5.35 9.67
N LYS A 30 -8.25 -6.58 9.30
CA LYS A 30 -7.30 -7.54 8.72
C LYS A 30 -6.70 -7.00 7.42
N ASP A 31 -7.52 -6.45 6.54
CA ASP A 31 -7.07 -5.90 5.25
C ASP A 31 -6.21 -4.65 5.45
N ALA A 32 -6.57 -3.76 6.38
CA ALA A 32 -5.77 -2.59 6.74
C ALA A 32 -4.42 -2.97 7.38
N SER A 33 -4.37 -4.08 8.12
CA SER A 33 -3.14 -4.57 8.75
C SER A 33 -2.08 -4.97 7.72
N LEU A 34 -2.49 -5.44 6.53
CA LEU A 34 -1.56 -5.73 5.42
C LEU A 34 -0.85 -4.46 4.92
N SER A 35 -1.52 -3.30 4.97
CA SER A 35 -0.92 -2.01 4.60
C SER A 35 0.12 -1.50 5.61
N MET A 36 0.11 -2.01 6.85
CA MET A 36 1.09 -1.66 7.89
C MET A 36 2.24 -2.67 7.99
N PHE A 37 2.40 -3.52 6.96
CA PHE A 37 3.48 -4.50 6.91
C PHE A 37 4.85 -3.81 6.84
N GLY A 38 5.78 -4.19 7.72
CA GLY A 38 7.12 -3.57 7.77
C GLY A 38 7.76 -3.57 9.15
N PHE A 39 6.97 -3.75 10.23
CA PHE A 39 7.47 -3.81 11.60
C PHE A 39 8.60 -4.84 11.80
N GLY A 40 8.55 -5.97 11.09
CA GLY A 40 9.57 -7.03 11.17
C GLY A 40 10.94 -6.58 10.69
N THR A 41 11.01 -5.65 9.73
CA THR A 41 12.30 -5.12 9.25
C THR A 41 12.98 -4.25 10.31
N LEU A 42 12.21 -3.58 11.17
CA LEU A 42 12.71 -2.72 12.25
C LEU A 42 13.58 -3.47 13.25
N LEU A 43 13.20 -4.71 13.59
CA LEU A 43 13.99 -5.58 14.46
C LEU A 43 15.36 -5.92 13.86
N VAL A 44 15.44 -6.05 12.53
CA VAL A 44 16.67 -6.45 11.83
C VAL A 44 17.69 -5.32 11.78
N TYR A 45 17.25 -4.07 11.57
CA TYR A 45 18.16 -2.91 11.59
C TYR A 45 18.33 -2.26 12.96
N TYR A 46 17.51 -2.60 13.96
CA TYR A 46 17.63 -2.12 15.35
C TYR A 46 19.06 -2.15 15.92
N PRO A 47 19.84 -3.26 15.82
CA PRO A 47 21.21 -3.30 16.35
C PRO A 47 22.21 -2.40 15.61
N PHE A 48 21.85 -1.87 14.43
CA PHE A 48 22.70 -0.96 13.64
C PHE A 48 22.41 0.51 13.95
N ILE A 49 21.38 0.81 14.73
CA ILE A 49 21.02 2.18 15.11
C ILE A 49 21.94 2.64 16.25
N LYS A 50 22.76 3.67 15.99
CA LYS A 50 23.52 4.36 17.04
C LYS A 50 22.52 5.01 18.02
N GLN A 51 22.66 4.71 19.32
CA GLN A 51 21.74 5.15 20.37
C GLN A 51 20.28 4.66 20.19
N ALA A 52 20.08 3.35 20.12
CA ALA A 52 18.76 2.74 19.91
C ALA A 52 17.66 3.17 20.92
N GLN A 53 18.02 3.61 22.13
CA GLN A 53 17.09 4.10 23.15
C GLN A 53 16.40 5.43 22.74
N THR A 54 17.12 6.35 22.11
CA THR A 54 16.52 7.63 21.64
C THR A 54 15.74 7.44 20.33
N SER A 55 16.08 6.40 19.55
CA SER A 55 15.43 6.07 18.28
C SER A 55 13.99 5.59 18.42
N GLN A 56 13.61 4.98 19.56
CA GLN A 56 12.23 4.50 19.80
C GLN A 56 11.19 5.61 19.65
N LYS A 57 11.49 6.83 20.13
CA LYS A 57 10.57 7.98 19.99
C LYS A 57 10.31 8.30 18.52
N PHE A 58 11.34 8.30 17.69
CA PHE A 58 11.22 8.54 16.26
C PHE A 58 10.49 7.40 15.53
N ALA A 59 10.70 6.16 15.94
CA ALA A 59 9.97 5.02 15.41
C ALA A 59 8.46 5.13 15.69
N HIS A 60 8.07 5.44 16.92
CA HIS A 60 6.67 5.67 17.28
C HIS A 60 6.07 6.88 16.55
N MET A 61 6.83 7.98 16.41
CA MET A 61 6.39 9.14 15.62
C MET A 61 6.18 8.79 14.15
N GLY A 62 7.05 7.96 13.55
CA GLY A 62 6.90 7.49 12.17
C GLY A 62 5.66 6.62 11.97
N VAL A 63 5.38 5.71 12.91
CA VAL A 63 4.15 4.89 12.89
C VAL A 63 2.91 5.77 13.05
N LEU A 64 2.94 6.75 13.97
CA LEU A 64 1.83 7.68 14.15
C LEU A 64 1.59 8.52 12.90
N PHE A 65 2.66 9.02 12.28
CA PHE A 65 2.57 9.81 11.05
C PHE A 65 1.98 9.01 9.89
N THR A 66 2.45 7.79 9.66
CA THR A 66 1.92 6.91 8.61
C THR A 66 0.47 6.49 8.86
N THR A 67 0.12 6.22 10.13
CA THR A 67 -1.28 5.94 10.53
C THR A 67 -2.19 7.14 10.27
N CYS A 68 -1.75 8.34 10.64
CA CYS A 68 -2.50 9.58 10.39
C CYS A 68 -2.70 9.84 8.88
N LEU A 69 -1.66 9.60 8.08
CA LEU A 69 -1.73 9.76 6.63
C LEU A 69 -2.66 8.73 5.97
N ASN A 70 -2.64 7.47 6.44
CA ASN A 70 -3.59 6.44 6.00
C ASN A 70 -5.03 6.80 6.40
N LEU A 71 -5.23 7.30 7.62
CA LEU A 71 -6.54 7.74 8.10
C LEU A 71 -7.08 8.92 7.26
N LEU A 72 -6.23 9.92 6.97
CA LEU A 72 -6.60 11.04 6.12
C LEU A 72 -7.00 10.56 4.71
N THR A 73 -6.22 9.63 4.15
CA THR A 73 -6.52 9.05 2.83
C THR A 73 -7.83 8.28 2.83
N PHE A 74 -8.12 7.54 3.90
CA PHE A 74 -9.38 6.83 4.09
C PHE A 74 -10.57 7.79 4.17
N LEU A 75 -10.47 8.83 4.99
CA LEU A 75 -11.52 9.86 5.14
C LEU A 75 -11.82 10.57 3.81
N VAL A 76 -10.77 10.93 3.07
CA VAL A 76 -10.91 11.58 1.75
C VAL A 76 -11.55 10.62 0.74
N SER A 77 -11.21 9.34 0.80
CA SER A 77 -11.78 8.33 -0.10
C SER A 77 -13.28 8.12 0.14
N ILE A 78 -13.73 8.05 1.40
CA ILE A 78 -15.16 7.95 1.75
C ILE A 78 -15.93 9.25 1.42
N ALA A 79 -15.29 10.40 1.62
CA ALA A 79 -15.92 11.68 1.36
C ALA A 79 -16.12 11.94 -0.16
N TYR A 80 -15.30 11.30 -1.00
CA TYR A 80 -15.31 11.49 -2.46
C TYR A 80 -16.06 10.38 -3.23
N TYR A 81 -15.87 9.12 -2.86
CA TYR A 81 -16.44 7.98 -3.59
C TYR A 81 -17.70 7.42 -2.91
N SER A 82 -18.75 7.17 -3.69
CA SER A 82 -19.87 6.31 -3.25
C SER A 82 -19.40 4.87 -3.04
N SER A 83 -20.04 4.10 -2.16
CA SER A 83 -19.69 2.70 -1.82
C SER A 83 -19.52 1.79 -3.05
N ALA A 84 -20.31 2.03 -4.12
CA ALA A 84 -20.21 1.30 -5.39
C ALA A 84 -18.96 1.67 -6.21
N GLN A 85 -18.53 2.93 -6.17
CA GLN A 85 -17.33 3.40 -6.89
C GLN A 85 -16.04 3.00 -6.15
N LEU A 86 -16.07 3.00 -4.80
CA LEU A 86 -14.93 2.58 -3.98
C LEU A 86 -14.52 1.13 -4.25
N LYS A 87 -15.48 0.25 -4.56
CA LYS A 87 -15.22 -1.17 -4.90
C LYS A 87 -14.62 -1.36 -6.29
N LEU A 88 -14.89 -0.46 -7.23
CA LEU A 88 -14.42 -0.54 -8.61
C LEU A 88 -13.07 0.18 -8.80
N THR A 89 -12.74 1.14 -7.95
CA THR A 89 -11.51 1.94 -8.06
C THR A 89 -10.38 1.35 -7.19
N LYS A 90 -9.52 0.52 -7.79
CA LYS A 90 -8.32 -0.04 -7.13
C LYS A 90 -7.25 0.98 -6.74
N TRP A 91 -7.19 2.11 -7.45
CA TRP A 91 -6.20 3.16 -7.20
C TRP A 91 -6.87 4.53 -7.01
N PRO A 92 -7.64 4.69 -5.92
CA PRO A 92 -8.45 5.89 -5.70
C PRO A 92 -7.60 7.16 -5.70
N THR A 93 -6.37 7.11 -5.18
CA THR A 93 -5.42 8.24 -5.22
C THR A 93 -5.03 8.61 -6.66
N LEU A 94 -4.62 7.64 -7.49
CA LEU A 94 -4.25 7.91 -8.89
C LEU A 94 -5.44 8.43 -9.70
N THR A 95 -6.63 7.85 -9.51
CA THR A 95 -7.85 8.30 -10.20
C THR A 95 -8.28 9.71 -9.75
N LEU A 96 -8.11 10.05 -8.48
CA LEU A 96 -8.32 11.41 -7.97
C LEU A 96 -7.40 12.42 -8.63
N THR A 97 -6.15 12.05 -8.91
CA THR A 97 -5.21 12.92 -9.61
C THR A 97 -5.58 13.10 -11.09
N SER A 98 -6.08 12.06 -11.76
CA SER A 98 -6.53 12.11 -13.17
C SER A 98 -7.62 13.16 -13.43
N ILE A 99 -8.37 13.55 -12.41
CA ILE A 99 -9.47 14.53 -12.51
C ILE A 99 -8.95 15.97 -12.51
N VAL A 100 -7.73 16.21 -12.00
CA VAL A 100 -7.10 17.54 -11.96
C VAL A 100 -6.52 17.88 -13.33
N LYS A 101 -7.39 18.35 -14.24
CA LYS A 101 -6.99 18.91 -15.53
C LYS A 101 -6.47 20.34 -15.34
N LEU A 102 -5.17 20.51 -15.16
CA LEU A 102 -4.53 21.83 -15.22
C LEU A 102 -4.35 22.25 -16.69
N PRO A 103 -4.67 23.51 -17.06
CA PRO A 103 -4.67 23.96 -18.46
C PRO A 103 -3.29 23.95 -19.14
N PHE A 104 -2.19 23.82 -18.38
CA PHE A 104 -0.81 23.80 -18.90
C PHE A 104 -0.13 22.41 -18.87
N ILE A 105 -0.64 21.44 -18.11
CA ILE A 105 -0.02 20.10 -17.97
C ILE A 105 -1.08 19.06 -18.29
N GLN A 106 -1.07 18.59 -19.53
CA GLN A 106 -2.06 17.65 -20.08
C GLN A 106 -1.96 16.24 -19.47
N ARG A 107 -0.88 15.93 -18.73
CA ARG A 107 -0.62 14.60 -18.14
C ARG A 107 0.18 14.68 -16.83
N PHE A 108 -0.40 15.26 -15.78
CA PHE A 108 0.22 15.32 -14.43
C PHE A 108 0.46 13.92 -13.83
N GLU A 109 -0.30 12.92 -14.29
CA GLU A 109 -0.19 11.51 -13.91
C GLU A 109 1.24 10.93 -14.06
N PHE A 110 1.98 11.27 -15.12
CA PHE A 110 3.33 10.73 -15.32
C PHE A 110 4.34 11.24 -14.29
N ILE A 111 4.19 12.49 -13.83
CA ILE A 111 5.06 13.06 -12.81
C ILE A 111 4.81 12.36 -11.48
N GLU A 112 3.54 12.15 -11.11
CA GLU A 112 3.18 11.41 -9.91
C GLU A 112 3.69 9.97 -9.95
N VAL A 113 3.42 9.22 -11.03
CA VAL A 113 3.90 7.83 -11.17
C VAL A 113 5.43 7.75 -11.09
N SER A 114 6.14 8.69 -11.70
CA SER A 114 7.60 8.73 -11.67
C SER A 114 8.14 9.00 -10.26
N LEU A 115 7.50 9.88 -9.49
CA LEU A 115 7.85 10.12 -8.08
C LEU A 115 7.56 8.90 -7.21
N TRP A 116 6.46 8.21 -7.45
CA TRP A 116 6.11 6.97 -6.77
C TRP A 116 7.15 5.86 -6.98
N LEU A 117 7.76 5.77 -8.17
CA LEU A 117 8.85 4.81 -8.42
C LEU A 117 10.03 5.01 -7.47
N ILE A 118 10.42 6.25 -7.18
CA ILE A 118 11.50 6.56 -6.24
C ILE A 118 11.12 6.13 -4.82
N LEU A 119 9.86 6.29 -4.42
CA LEU A 119 9.35 5.86 -3.11
C LEU A 119 9.27 4.33 -2.98
N ILE A 120 9.04 3.60 -4.07
CA ILE A 120 8.96 2.13 -4.07
C ILE A 120 10.34 1.50 -3.83
N ILE A 121 11.42 2.10 -4.34
CA ILE A 121 12.79 1.56 -4.22
C ILE A 121 13.17 1.23 -2.76
N PRO A 122 13.12 2.16 -1.78
CA PRO A 122 13.48 1.84 -0.39
C PRO A 122 12.53 0.83 0.26
N ASN A 123 11.26 0.82 -0.15
CA ASN A 123 10.26 -0.13 0.34
C ASN A 123 10.57 -1.58 -0.06
N ILE A 124 11.26 -1.80 -1.19
CA ILE A 124 11.69 -3.15 -1.62
C ILE A 124 13.11 -3.44 -1.12
N ALA A 125 14.00 -2.46 -1.17
CA ALA A 125 15.41 -2.64 -0.84
C ALA A 125 15.64 -2.99 0.63
N ILE A 126 14.94 -2.33 1.57
CA ILE A 126 15.13 -2.54 3.01
C ILE A 126 14.67 -3.97 3.42
N PRO A 127 13.47 -4.44 3.06
CA PRO A 127 13.08 -5.82 3.36
C PRO A 127 13.96 -6.86 2.68
N LEU A 128 14.40 -6.64 1.43
CA LEU A 128 15.28 -7.57 0.72
C LEU A 128 16.66 -7.65 1.37
N TRP A 129 17.20 -6.53 1.81
CA TRP A 129 18.44 -6.49 2.59
C TRP A 129 18.26 -7.19 3.95
N ALA A 130 17.17 -6.92 4.66
CA ALA A 130 16.87 -7.58 5.92
C ALA A 130 16.72 -9.10 5.77
N ALA A 131 16.00 -9.56 4.75
CA ALA A 131 15.82 -10.98 4.43
C ALA A 131 17.15 -11.66 4.09
N SER A 132 17.99 -11.03 3.26
CA SER A 132 19.30 -11.59 2.93
C SER A 132 20.23 -11.68 4.15
N ARG A 133 20.16 -10.73 5.09
CA ARG A 133 20.89 -10.81 6.37
C ARG A 133 20.37 -11.92 7.28
N MET A 134 19.05 -12.06 7.43
CA MET A 134 18.46 -13.14 8.23
C MET A 134 18.83 -14.51 7.66
N ALA A 135 18.70 -14.69 6.35
CA ALA A 135 19.05 -15.93 5.68
C ALA A 135 20.56 -16.22 5.76
N LYS A 136 21.42 -15.19 5.77
CA LYS A 136 22.86 -15.34 6.04
C LYS A 136 23.11 -15.95 7.43
N GLN A 137 22.39 -15.45 8.44
CA GLN A 137 22.53 -15.92 9.82
C GLN A 137 22.02 -17.34 10.00
N VAL A 138 20.94 -17.73 9.31
CA VAL A 138 20.39 -19.09 9.35
C VAL A 138 21.29 -20.08 8.58
N LEU A 139 21.77 -19.70 7.39
CA LEU A 139 22.50 -20.58 6.47
C LEU A 139 24.03 -20.49 6.59
N HIS A 140 24.57 -19.69 7.51
CA HIS A 140 26.01 -19.46 7.72
C HIS A 140 26.82 -19.16 6.44
N THR A 141 26.18 -18.60 5.41
CA THR A 141 26.74 -18.44 4.06
C THR A 141 27.17 -16.98 3.81
N SER A 142 27.81 -16.69 2.66
CA SER A 142 28.13 -15.31 2.26
C SER A 142 26.87 -14.52 1.85
N GLN A 143 26.82 -13.23 2.22
CA GLN A 143 25.69 -12.32 1.95
C GLN A 143 25.34 -12.25 0.45
N ARG A 144 26.35 -12.29 -0.43
CA ARG A 144 26.17 -12.18 -1.88
C ARG A 144 25.39 -13.37 -2.43
N VAL A 145 25.74 -14.58 -2.00
CA VAL A 145 25.05 -15.82 -2.42
C VAL A 145 23.62 -15.83 -1.90
N THR A 146 23.40 -15.45 -0.65
CA THR A 146 22.06 -15.38 -0.07
C THR A 146 21.17 -14.34 -0.75
N PHE A 147 21.71 -13.17 -1.10
CA PHE A 147 20.98 -12.12 -1.83
C PHE A 147 20.58 -12.58 -3.25
N ILE A 148 21.51 -13.21 -3.98
CA ILE A 148 21.24 -13.76 -5.32
C ILE A 148 20.19 -14.88 -5.21
N GLY A 149 20.33 -15.80 -4.26
CA GLY A 149 19.39 -16.90 -4.03
C GLY A 149 17.98 -16.40 -3.69
N LEU A 150 17.85 -15.40 -2.82
CA LEU A 150 16.56 -14.76 -2.52
C LEU A 150 15.96 -14.04 -3.73
N SER A 151 16.78 -13.35 -4.52
CA SER A 151 16.29 -12.65 -5.71
C SER A 151 15.74 -13.63 -6.75
N ILE A 152 16.44 -14.76 -6.96
CA ILE A 152 15.98 -15.85 -7.83
C ILE A 152 14.70 -16.48 -7.28
N LEU A 153 14.64 -16.75 -5.96
CA LEU A 153 13.44 -17.30 -5.33
C LEU A 153 12.23 -16.37 -5.53
N ILE A 154 12.41 -15.06 -5.34
CA ILE A 154 11.34 -14.08 -5.57
C ILE A 154 10.89 -14.11 -7.03
N LEU A 155 11.82 -14.13 -7.99
CA LEU A 155 11.49 -14.22 -9.42
C LEU A 155 10.71 -15.51 -9.75
N ILE A 156 11.10 -16.64 -9.17
CA ILE A 156 10.38 -17.91 -9.31
C ILE A 156 8.99 -17.79 -8.69
N MET A 157 8.86 -17.27 -7.48
CA MET A 157 7.53 -17.07 -6.86
C MET A 157 6.63 -16.16 -7.72
N PHE A 158 7.19 -15.11 -8.31
CA PHE A 158 6.46 -14.22 -9.23
C PHE A 158 6.06 -14.90 -10.54
N SER A 159 6.89 -15.80 -11.08
CA SER A 159 6.55 -16.54 -12.30
C SER A 159 5.52 -17.64 -12.05
N PHE A 160 5.56 -18.26 -10.87
CA PHE A 160 4.62 -19.30 -10.46
C PHE A 160 3.29 -18.75 -9.94
N LEU A 161 3.20 -17.48 -9.52
CA LEU A 161 1.93 -16.83 -9.24
C LEU A 161 1.26 -16.51 -10.59
N PRO A 162 0.25 -17.27 -11.04
CA PRO A 162 -0.37 -16.95 -12.30
C PRO A 162 -1.13 -15.65 -12.05
N VAL A 163 -0.70 -14.56 -12.69
CA VAL A 163 -1.44 -13.28 -12.75
C VAL A 163 -2.93 -13.51 -13.08
N GLN A 164 -3.23 -14.64 -13.75
CA GLN A 164 -4.56 -15.15 -14.05
C GLN A 164 -5.42 -15.51 -12.81
N LEU A 165 -4.87 -15.96 -11.66
CA LEU A 165 -5.69 -16.24 -10.46
C LEU A 165 -6.21 -14.98 -9.78
N LEU A 166 -5.47 -13.87 -9.88
CA LEU A 166 -5.91 -12.54 -9.44
C LEU A 166 -6.90 -11.89 -10.42
N LEU A 167 -6.88 -12.29 -11.69
CA LEU A 167 -7.76 -11.78 -12.75
C LEU A 167 -9.06 -12.59 -12.95
N LYS A 168 -9.09 -13.87 -12.59
CA LYS A 168 -10.27 -14.74 -12.74
C LYS A 168 -11.55 -14.21 -12.06
N PRO A 169 -11.50 -13.65 -10.84
CA PRO A 169 -12.67 -13.01 -10.24
C PRO A 169 -13.13 -11.74 -10.98
N LEU A 170 -12.23 -11.09 -11.73
CA LEU A 170 -12.50 -9.84 -12.44
C LEU A 170 -13.15 -10.08 -13.82
N ILE A 171 -12.76 -11.15 -14.51
CA ILE A 171 -13.36 -11.55 -15.81
C ILE A 171 -14.79 -12.06 -15.60
N ASN A 172 -15.02 -12.83 -14.54
CA ASN A 172 -16.37 -13.33 -14.22
C ASN A 172 -17.31 -12.22 -13.74
N GLY A 173 -16.80 -11.18 -13.07
CA GLY A 173 -17.59 -10.02 -12.65
C GLY A 173 -18.02 -9.10 -13.81
N TRP A 174 -17.22 -9.01 -14.87
CA TRP A 174 -17.57 -8.26 -16.09
C TRP A 174 -18.65 -8.98 -16.92
N ASN A 175 -18.55 -10.30 -17.10
CA ASN A 175 -19.55 -11.08 -17.85
C ASN A 175 -20.95 -11.09 -17.21
N LEU A 176 -21.06 -10.85 -15.90
CA LEU A 176 -22.34 -10.72 -15.19
C LEU A 176 -22.96 -9.31 -15.30
N ALA A 177 -22.17 -8.29 -15.62
CA ALA A 177 -22.66 -6.93 -15.83
C ALA A 177 -23.18 -6.71 -17.26
N ASP A 178 -22.67 -7.47 -18.23
CA ASP A 178 -23.12 -7.46 -19.64
C ASP A 178 -24.32 -8.38 -19.91
N SER A 179 -24.87 -9.04 -18.88
CA SER A 179 -26.04 -9.93 -18.95
C SER A 179 -27.30 -9.40 -18.26
N PHE A 180 -27.34 -8.09 -17.95
CA PHE A 180 -28.54 -7.35 -17.52
C PHE A 180 -28.79 -6.12 -18.39
#